data_AF-A0A7S3RJY4-F1
#
_entry.id   AF-A0A7S3RJY4-F1
#
_cell.length_a   1.000
_cell.length_b   1.000
_cell.length_c   1.000
_cell.angle_alpha   90.00
_cell.angle_beta   90.00
_cell.angle_gamma   90.00
#
_symmetry.space_group_name_H-M   'P 1'
#
loop_
_entity.id
_entity.type
_entity.pdbx_description
1 polymer ?
#
loop_
_entity_poly.entity_id
_entity_poly.type
_entity_poly.pdbx_seq_one_letter_code
_entity_poly.pdbx_strand_id
1 'polypeptide(L)'
;VLEAVKQDGMALEYASEKVKGDKEVALEAQKQAVDAYEHASEQLMGDREFVLVAVTQNGSALEYASEELRGDKEVALKAVKQNGDVIEFVSEQLRGDKEVVLEAVKQSNQALQFA
;
A
#
# COMPACT_ATOMS: atom_id res chain seq x y z
N VAL A 1 -2.96 -7.00 22.64
CA VAL A 1 -2.56 -6.98 21.21
C VAL A 1 -1.73 -5.75 20.90
N LEU A 2 -2.22 -4.53 21.17
CA LEU A 2 -1.42 -3.31 20.94
C LEU A 2 -0.01 -3.34 21.57
N GLU A 3 0.11 -3.83 22.81
CA GLU A 3 1.43 -3.94 23.45
C GLU A 3 2.35 -4.99 22.79
N ALA A 4 1.77 -6.06 22.24
CA ALA A 4 2.54 -7.06 21.48
C ALA A 4 2.97 -6.48 20.13
N VAL A 5 2.06 -5.79 19.43
CA VAL A 5 2.31 -5.11 18.16
C VAL A 5 3.40 -4.05 18.28
N LYS A 6 3.47 -3.33 19.41
CA LYS A 6 4.55 -2.36 19.69
C LYS A 6 5.93 -2.99 19.82
N GLN A 7 6.01 -4.26 20.21
CA GLN A 7 7.28 -5.00 20.32
C GLN A 7 7.61 -5.73 19.01
N ASP A 8 6.59 -6.22 18.32
CA ASP A 8 6.69 -6.94 17.06
C ASP A 8 5.45 -6.67 16.19
N GLY A 9 5.63 -5.91 15.11
CA GLY A 9 4.55 -5.56 14.18
C GLY A 9 3.88 -6.78 13.54
N MET A 10 4.61 -7.89 13.38
CA MET A 10 4.08 -9.14 12.81
C MET A 10 3.11 -9.86 13.75
N ALA A 11 3.03 -9.46 15.02
CA ALA A 11 2.02 -9.97 15.94
C ALA A 11 0.57 -9.71 15.47
N LEU A 12 0.38 -8.78 14.52
CA LEU A 12 -0.92 -8.53 13.88
C LEU A 12 -1.44 -9.76 13.12
N GLU A 13 -0.56 -10.60 12.56
CA GLU A 13 -0.92 -11.82 11.80
C GLU A 13 -1.83 -12.75 12.61
N TYR A 14 -1.56 -12.88 13.90
CA TYR A 14 -2.24 -13.79 14.82
C TYR A 14 -3.42 -13.15 15.57
N ALA A 15 -3.68 -11.85 15.31
CA ALA A 15 -4.77 -11.14 15.95
C ALA A 15 -6.14 -11.58 15.38
N SER A 16 -7.22 -11.36 16.14
CA SER A 16 -8.56 -11.61 15.64
C SER A 16 -8.93 -10.61 14.53
N GLU A 17 -9.86 -10.97 13.65
CA GLU A 17 -10.32 -10.09 12.55
C GLU A 17 -10.77 -8.71 13.03
N LYS A 18 -11.41 -8.65 14.21
CA LYS A 18 -11.79 -7.37 14.82
C LYS A 18 -10.58 -6.47 15.10
N VAL A 19 -9.45 -7.05 15.51
CA VAL A 19 -8.23 -6.31 15.81
C VAL A 19 -7.42 -6.02 14.54
N LYS A 20 -7.42 -6.93 13.56
CA LYS A 20 -6.86 -6.68 12.23
C LYS A 20 -7.55 -5.52 11.49
N GLY A 21 -8.82 -5.29 11.79
CA GLY A 21 -9.57 -4.12 11.29
C GLY A 21 -9.49 -2.88 12.18
N ASP A 22 -8.79 -2.93 13.30
CA ASP A 22 -8.56 -1.76 14.13
C ASP A 22 -7.43 -0.92 13.52
N LYS A 23 -7.78 0.25 13.00
CA LYS A 23 -6.85 1.14 12.29
C LYS A 23 -5.68 1.59 13.17
N GLU A 24 -5.90 1.85 14.45
CA GLU A 24 -4.84 2.31 15.35
C GLU A 24 -3.83 1.18 15.58
N VAL A 25 -4.31 -0.04 15.82
CA VAL A 25 -3.44 -1.21 16.00
C VAL A 25 -2.70 -1.54 14.70
N ALA A 26 -3.38 -1.50 13.56
CA ALA A 26 -2.77 -1.81 12.26
C ALA A 26 -1.72 -0.77 11.86
N LEU A 27 -1.97 0.53 12.07
CA LEU A 27 -0.98 1.57 11.82
C LEU A 27 0.24 1.43 12.75
N GLU A 28 0.03 1.06 14.01
CA GLU A 28 1.14 0.80 14.92
C GLU A 28 1.96 -0.43 14.48
N ALA A 29 1.31 -1.48 13.99
CA ALA A 29 1.98 -2.65 13.43
C ALA A 29 2.85 -2.26 12.23
N GLN A 30 2.29 -1.46 11.32
CA GLN A 30 2.97 -1.00 10.12
C GLN A 30 4.20 -0.12 10.43
N LYS A 31 4.17 0.65 11.53
CA LYS A 31 5.36 1.40 11.98
C LYS A 31 6.49 0.49 12.45
N GLN A 32 6.17 -0.64 13.07
CA GLN A 32 7.17 -1.58 13.60
C GLN A 32 7.70 -2.53 12.53
N ALA A 33 6.82 -2.98 11.62
CA ALA A 33 7.17 -3.83 10.50
C ALA A 33 6.41 -3.35 9.26
N VAL A 34 7.14 -2.94 8.23
CA VAL A 34 6.56 -2.37 7.01
C VAL A 34 5.55 -3.34 6.39
N ASP A 35 5.87 -4.63 6.32
CA ASP A 35 5.01 -5.64 5.68
C ASP A 35 3.79 -6.05 6.54
N ALA A 36 3.65 -5.52 7.77
CA ALA A 36 2.51 -5.82 8.63
C ALA A 36 1.17 -5.34 8.05
N TYR A 37 1.18 -4.42 7.06
CA TYR A 37 -0.06 -4.03 6.38
C TYR A 37 -0.74 -5.24 5.73
N GLU A 38 0.00 -6.26 5.27
CA GLU A 38 -0.56 -7.45 4.60
C GLU A 38 -1.53 -8.25 5.49
N HIS A 39 -1.43 -8.07 6.81
CA HIS A 39 -2.28 -8.74 7.80
C HIS A 39 -3.45 -7.89 8.30
N ALA A 40 -3.56 -6.64 7.86
CA ALA A 40 -4.72 -5.80 8.15
C ALA A 40 -5.97 -6.32 7.41
N SER A 41 -7.15 -5.95 7.90
CA SER A 41 -8.40 -6.40 7.28
C SER A 41 -8.60 -5.77 5.88
N GLU A 42 -9.40 -6.44 5.06
CA GLU A 42 -9.83 -5.92 3.75
C GLU A 42 -10.49 -4.53 3.87
N GLN A 43 -11.19 -4.25 4.98
CA GLN A 43 -11.75 -2.94 5.25
C GLN A 43 -10.67 -1.84 5.31
N LEU A 44 -9.52 -2.13 5.92
CA LEU A 44 -8.40 -1.17 5.99
C LEU A 44 -7.66 -1.05 4.66
N MET A 45 -7.70 -2.07 3.80
CA MET A 45 -7.23 -1.95 2.41
C MET A 45 -8.08 -1.01 1.56
N GLY A 46 -9.30 -0.70 1.99
CA GLY A 46 -10.12 0.38 1.46
C GLY A 46 -9.98 1.71 2.20
N ASP A 47 -9.22 1.78 3.29
CA ASP A 47 -8.97 3.02 4.02
C ASP A 47 -7.81 3.78 3.38
N ARG A 48 -8.13 4.93 2.80
CA ARG A 48 -7.17 5.75 2.05
C ARG A 48 -5.94 6.15 2.86
N GLU A 49 -6.12 6.53 4.13
CA GLU A 49 -5.02 6.98 4.97
C GLU A 49 -4.10 5.81 5.32
N PHE A 50 -4.68 4.66 5.68
CA PHE A 50 -3.93 3.43 5.93
C PHE A 50 -3.08 3.03 4.72
N VAL A 51 -3.70 2.96 3.53
CA VAL A 51 -3.01 2.64 2.29
C VAL A 51 -1.93 3.68 1.96
N LEU A 52 -2.18 4.98 2.16
CA LEU A 52 -1.18 6.03 1.91
C LEU A 52 0.07 5.86 2.77
N VAL A 53 -0.11 5.50 4.05
CA VAL A 53 1.03 5.21 4.94
C VAL A 53 1.78 3.98 4.39
N ALA A 54 1.08 2.92 3.99
CA ALA A 54 1.66 1.70 3.44
C ALA A 54 2.49 1.95 2.17
N VAL A 55 1.89 2.58 1.15
CA VAL A 55 2.59 2.86 -0.13
C VAL A 55 3.74 3.85 0.02
N THR A 56 3.75 4.67 1.07
CA THR A 56 4.87 5.57 1.38
C THR A 56 6.08 4.80 1.88
N GLN A 57 5.87 3.69 2.60
CA GLN A 57 6.93 2.85 3.15
C GLN A 57 7.38 1.76 2.16
N ASN A 58 6.42 1.13 1.49
CA ASN A 58 6.65 0.10 0.46
C ASN A 58 5.65 0.29 -0.69
N GLY A 59 6.14 0.66 -1.87
CA GLY A 59 5.29 0.89 -3.04
C GLY A 59 4.43 -0.32 -3.43
N SER A 60 4.91 -1.54 -3.16
CA SER A 60 4.19 -2.78 -3.47
C SER A 60 2.92 -2.97 -2.64
N ALA A 61 2.73 -2.22 -1.55
CA ALA A 61 1.48 -2.21 -0.78
C ALA A 61 0.26 -1.84 -1.63
N LEU A 62 0.46 -1.18 -2.78
CA LEU A 62 -0.60 -0.87 -3.74
C LEU A 62 -1.31 -2.14 -4.26
N GLU A 63 -0.61 -3.28 -4.34
CA GLU A 63 -1.19 -4.57 -4.75
C GLU A 63 -2.34 -5.03 -3.84
N TYR A 64 -2.36 -4.59 -2.58
CA TYR A 64 -3.36 -5.00 -1.60
C TYR A 64 -4.48 -3.98 -1.45
N ALA A 65 -4.29 -2.74 -1.92
CA ALA A 65 -5.30 -1.70 -1.86
C ALA A 65 -6.58 -2.09 -2.61
N SER A 66 -7.71 -1.52 -2.21
CA SER A 66 -8.98 -1.67 -2.93
C SER A 66 -8.87 -1.17 -4.37
N GLU A 67 -9.71 -1.68 -5.27
CA GLU A 67 -9.74 -1.25 -6.67
C GLU A 67 -9.93 0.27 -6.82
N GLU A 68 -10.76 0.86 -5.95
CA GLU A 68 -10.97 2.31 -5.90
C GLU A 68 -9.69 3.07 -5.59
N LEU A 69 -8.91 2.62 -4.58
CA LEU A 69 -7.66 3.27 -4.19
C LEU A 69 -6.51 3.03 -5.17
N ARG A 70 -6.53 1.94 -5.94
CA ARG A 70 -5.62 1.78 -7.09
C ARG A 70 -5.90 2.78 -8.22
N GLY A 71 -7.10 3.34 -8.25
CA GLY A 71 -7.50 4.46 -9.11
C GLY A 71 -7.34 5.84 -8.47
N ASP A 72 -6.88 5.93 -7.22
CA ASP A 72 -6.53 7.22 -6.61
C ASP A 72 -5.17 7.67 -7.11
N LYS A 73 -5.14 8.81 -7.80
CA LYS A 73 -3.92 9.33 -8.43
C LYS A 73 -2.82 9.67 -7.43
N GLU A 74 -3.16 10.15 -6.24
CA GLU A 74 -2.16 10.46 -5.21
C GLU A 74 -1.54 9.18 -4.66
N VAL A 75 -2.36 8.19 -4.36
CA VAL A 75 -1.91 6.86 -3.89
C VAL A 75 -1.02 6.21 -4.95
N ALA A 76 -1.47 6.18 -6.20
CA ALA A 76 -0.71 5.63 -7.34
C ALA A 76 0.63 6.35 -7.51
N LEU A 77 0.65 7.69 -7.52
CA LEU A 77 1.88 8.47 -7.64
C LEU A 77 2.85 8.21 -6.48
N LYS A 78 2.34 8.00 -5.27
CA LYS A 78 3.19 7.70 -4.12
C LYS A 78 3.81 6.30 -4.22
N ALA A 79 3.03 5.32 -4.67
CA ALA A 79 3.48 3.95 -4.89
C ALA A 79 4.54 3.87 -6.01
N VAL A 80 4.27 4.43 -7.19
CA VAL A 80 5.22 4.38 -8.33
C VAL A 80 6.50 5.16 -8.06
N LYS A 81 6.46 6.19 -7.19
CA LYS A 81 7.65 6.90 -6.71
C LYS A 81 8.56 6.02 -5.86
N GLN A 82 8.01 5.05 -5.15
CA GLN A 82 8.79 4.08 -4.37
C GLN A 82 9.29 2.93 -5.22
N ASN A 83 8.44 2.40 -6.10
CA ASN A 83 8.77 1.31 -6.99
C ASN A 83 8.03 1.49 -8.31
N GLY A 84 8.75 1.79 -9.40
CA GLY A 84 8.15 2.02 -10.71
C GLY A 84 7.39 0.82 -11.29
N ASP A 85 7.73 -0.40 -10.88
CA ASP A 85 7.12 -1.62 -11.40
C ASP A 85 5.68 -1.81 -10.90
N VAL A 86 5.29 -1.16 -9.80
CA VAL A 86 3.92 -1.25 -9.24
C VAL A 86 2.87 -0.56 -10.09
N ILE A 87 3.28 0.08 -11.20
CA ILE A 87 2.37 0.56 -12.24
C ILE A 87 1.46 -0.55 -12.78
N GLU A 88 1.89 -1.82 -12.69
CA GLU A 88 1.07 -2.98 -13.03
C GLU A 88 -0.15 -3.18 -12.11
N PHE A 89 -0.16 -2.56 -10.92
CA PHE A 89 -1.28 -2.59 -9.97
C PHE A 89 -2.13 -1.33 -10.01
N VAL A 90 -1.62 -0.24 -10.56
CA VAL A 90 -2.41 0.99 -10.80
C VAL A 90 -3.61 0.67 -11.68
N SER A 91 -4.75 1.35 -11.47
CA SER A 91 -5.94 1.13 -12.29
C SER A 91 -5.68 1.43 -13.78
N GLU A 92 -6.39 0.76 -14.68
CA GLU A 92 -6.22 0.98 -16.12
C GLU A 92 -6.42 2.45 -16.53
N GLN A 93 -7.32 3.16 -15.84
CA GLN A 93 -7.58 4.58 -16.11
C GLN A 93 -6.35 5.45 -15.83
N LEU A 94 -5.53 5.09 -14.84
CA LEU A 94 -4.33 5.83 -14.47
C LEU A 94 -3.06 5.32 -15.16
N ARG A 95 -3.05 4.10 -15.73
CA ARG A 95 -1.91 3.64 -16.56
C ARG A 95 -1.72 4.45 -17.83
N GLY A 96 -2.77 5.11 -18.32
CA GLY A 96 -2.66 6.10 -19.39
C GLY A 96 -2.32 7.53 -18.91
N ASP A 97 -2.28 7.78 -17.59
CA ASP A 97 -1.96 9.10 -17.06
C ASP A 97 -0.46 9.37 -17.23
N LYS A 98 -0.17 10.41 -18.02
CA LYS A 98 1.20 10.77 -18.39
C LYS A 98 2.09 11.04 -17.16
N GLU A 99 1.55 11.59 -16.09
CA GLU A 99 2.33 11.89 -14.88
C GLU A 99 2.71 10.60 -14.15
N VAL A 100 1.76 9.69 -13.99
CA VAL A 100 1.98 8.38 -13.37
C VAL A 100 2.98 7.55 -14.17
N VAL A 101 2.80 7.45 -15.49
CA VAL A 101 3.72 6.72 -16.38
C VAL A 101 5.13 7.31 -16.34
N LEU A 102 5.26 8.63 -16.48
CA LEU A 102 6.58 9.26 -16.46
C LEU A 102 7.29 9.04 -15.13
N GLU A 103 6.56 9.04 -14.02
CA GLU A 103 7.14 8.78 -12.71
C GLU A 103 7.56 7.32 -12.55
N ALA A 104 6.74 6.36 -13.00
CA ALA A 104 7.08 4.95 -13.01
C ALA A 104 8.35 4.67 -13.85
N VAL A 105 8.45 5.25 -15.04
CA VAL A 105 9.60 5.10 -15.94
C VAL A 105 10.88 5.70 -15.37
N LYS A 106 10.79 6.79 -14.58
CA LYS A 106 11.96 7.33 -13.88
C LYS A 106 12.50 6.37 -12.82
N GLN A 107 11.62 5.63 -12.16
CA GLN A 107 11.99 4.71 -11.08
C GLN A 107 12.40 3.33 -11.59
N SER A 108 11.81 2.86 -12.68
CA SER A 108 12.20 1.60 -13.32
C SER A 108 12.23 1.75 -14.84
N ASN A 109 13.38 1.43 -15.45
CA ASN A 109 13.51 1.38 -16.90
C ASN A 109 12.58 0.32 -17.54
N GLN A 110 12.05 -0.63 -16.75
CA GLN A 110 11.12 -1.67 -17.21
C GLN A 110 9.66 -1.20 -17.22
N ALA A 111 9.31 -0.09 -16.55
CA ALA A 111 7.92 0.38 -16.45
C ALA A 111 7.30 0.79 -17.80
N LEU A 112 8.11 1.02 -18.85
CA LEU A 112 7.64 1.34 -20.20
C LEU A 112 6.74 0.24 -20.82
N GLN A 113 6.83 -1.01 -20.37
CA GLN A 113 6.02 -2.11 -20.92
C GLN A 113 4.56 -2.12 -20.45
N PHE A 114 4.22 -1.32 -19.43
CA PHE A 114 2.90 -1.29 -18.79
C PHE A 114 2.13 0.01 -19.05
N ALA A 115 2.69 0.90 -19.88
CA ALA A 115 2.11 2.18 -20.30
C ALA A 115 1.37 2.10 -21.63
#